data_AF-A0AAE9X9P5-F1
#
_entry.id   AF-A0AAE9X9P5-F1
#
_cell.length_a   1.000
_cell.length_b   1.000
_cell.length_c   1.000
_cell.angle_alpha   90.00
_cell.angle_beta   90.00
_cell.angle_gamma   90.00
#
_symmetry.space_group_name_H-M   'P 1'
#
loop_
_entity.id
_entity.type
_entity.pdbx_description
1 polymer ?
#
loop_
_entity_poly.entity_id
_entity_poly.type
_entity_poly.pdbx_seq_one_letter_code
_entity_poly.pdbx_strand_id
1 'polypeptide(L)'
;MDTKKIAKQLAKDAKAKGICKEWHDDLKRLDSKRQMIDMYIRGIDFCLSNEFPNNDYIRENFKGHMEDQGVFLDDRIDLTNFRRCVALGSTKGKILVTSYGVCEVFAKHQSTLDITVEDNAFVEIDMFDDSVVSVTSSGKAKVHINRYGGTLSTEQQDDSAIKIEEKGRKTY
;
A
#
# COMPACT_ATOMS: atom_id res chain seq x y z
N MET A 1 7.69 -19.05 12.79
CA MET A 1 8.31 -19.95 11.80
C MET A 1 9.75 -19.55 11.54
N ASP A 2 10.61 -20.50 11.16
CA ASP A 2 11.96 -20.22 10.64
C ASP A 2 11.87 -19.38 9.35
N THR A 3 12.61 -18.28 9.26
CA THR A 3 12.57 -17.35 8.14
C THR A 3 12.90 -18.01 6.80
N LYS A 4 13.81 -18.99 6.77
CA LYS A 4 14.11 -19.75 5.54
C LYS A 4 12.94 -20.61 5.09
N LYS A 5 12.10 -21.08 6.02
CA LYS A 5 10.86 -21.80 5.67
C LYS A 5 9.83 -20.85 5.08
N ILE A 6 9.68 -19.64 5.65
CA ILE A 6 8.81 -18.59 5.11
C ILE A 6 9.23 -18.24 3.68
N ALA A 7 10.52 -17.96 3.45
CA ALA A 7 11.08 -17.64 2.13
C ALA A 7 10.76 -18.73 1.08
N LYS A 8 11.00 -20.00 1.41
CA LYS A 8 10.75 -21.11 0.49
C LYS A 8 9.27 -21.30 0.18
N GLN A 9 8.40 -21.12 1.18
CA GLN A 9 6.96 -21.22 0.99
C GLN A 9 6.46 -20.09 0.09
N LEU A 10 6.83 -18.85 0.40
CA LEU A 10 6.53 -17.68 -0.43
C LEU A 10 7.01 -17.86 -1.88
N ALA A 11 8.20 -18.42 -2.10
CA ALA A 11 8.73 -18.62 -3.44
C ALA A 11 7.90 -19.66 -4.21
N LYS A 12 7.50 -20.75 -3.54
CA LYS A 12 6.63 -21.78 -4.13
C LYS A 12 5.28 -21.19 -4.53
N ASP A 13 4.67 -20.39 -3.66
CA ASP A 13 3.36 -19.79 -3.88
C ASP A 13 3.42 -18.70 -4.96
N ALA A 14 4.47 -17.87 -4.96
CA ALA A 14 4.72 -16.88 -6.01
C ALA A 14 4.89 -17.53 -7.38
N LYS A 15 5.56 -18.69 -7.46
CA LYS A 15 5.70 -19.46 -8.70
C LYS A 15 4.35 -19.92 -9.25
N ALA A 16 3.44 -20.36 -8.37
CA ALA A 16 2.09 -20.75 -8.77
C ALA A 16 1.27 -19.56 -9.32
N LYS A 17 1.61 -18.34 -8.90
CA LYS A 17 1.00 -17.07 -9.35
C LYS A 17 1.75 -16.41 -10.53
N GLY A 18 2.72 -17.10 -11.13
CA GLY A 18 3.37 -16.64 -12.36
C GLY A 18 4.49 -15.62 -12.18
N ILE A 19 5.12 -15.53 -11.00
CA ILE A 19 6.30 -14.67 -10.80
C ILE A 19 7.43 -15.07 -11.76
N CYS A 20 8.24 -14.10 -12.20
CA CYS A 20 9.37 -14.39 -13.07
C CYS A 20 10.50 -15.14 -12.32
N LYS A 21 11.37 -15.81 -13.09
CA LYS A 21 12.44 -16.65 -12.53
C LYS A 21 13.40 -15.88 -11.64
N GLU A 22 13.79 -14.68 -12.03
CA GLU A 22 14.73 -13.83 -11.28
C GLU A 22 14.19 -13.51 -9.89
N TRP A 23 12.98 -12.98 -9.81
CA TRP A 23 12.34 -12.65 -8.54
C TRP A 23 12.04 -13.90 -7.70
N HIS A 24 11.66 -15.01 -8.33
CA HIS A 24 11.52 -16.28 -7.60
C HIS A 24 12.84 -16.75 -6.97
N ASP A 25 13.96 -16.62 -7.69
CA ASP A 25 15.27 -17.04 -7.21
C ASP A 25 15.81 -16.08 -6.13
N ASP A 26 15.53 -14.78 -6.24
CA ASP A 26 15.78 -13.78 -5.19
C ASP A 26 15.02 -14.10 -3.90
N LEU A 27 13.73 -14.42 -4.01
CA LEU A 27 12.87 -14.69 -2.85
C LEU A 27 13.41 -15.88 -2.03
N LYS A 28 13.94 -16.91 -2.70
CA LYS A 28 14.57 -18.07 -2.04
C LYS A 28 15.84 -17.74 -1.27
N ARG A 29 16.53 -16.65 -1.61
CA ARG A 29 17.78 -16.23 -0.97
C ARG A 29 17.55 -15.38 0.27
N LEU A 30 16.33 -14.86 0.48
CA LEU A 30 16.00 -14.01 1.61
C LEU A 30 16.10 -14.76 2.93
N ASP A 31 16.68 -14.10 3.93
CA ASP A 31 16.94 -14.68 5.25
C ASP A 31 16.30 -13.90 6.41
N SER A 32 15.70 -12.74 6.13
CA SER A 32 15.02 -11.90 7.11
C SER A 32 13.63 -11.48 6.66
N LYS A 33 12.71 -11.29 7.62
CA LYS A 33 11.36 -10.76 7.33
C LYS A 33 11.43 -9.36 6.70
N ARG A 34 12.35 -8.52 7.18
CA ARG A 34 12.56 -7.16 6.68
C ARG A 34 12.85 -7.14 5.17
N GLN A 35 13.71 -8.03 4.70
CA GLN A 35 13.98 -8.18 3.26
C GLN A 35 12.76 -8.71 2.48
N MET A 36 11.97 -9.60 3.08
CA MET A 36 10.75 -10.10 2.42
C MET A 36 9.71 -9.00 2.26
N ILE A 37 9.57 -8.14 3.27
CA ILE A 37 8.68 -6.97 3.23
C ILE A 37 9.22 -5.94 2.23
N ASP A 38 10.53 -5.71 2.17
CA ASP A 38 11.14 -4.86 1.14
C ASP A 38 10.86 -5.38 -0.27
N MET A 39 10.99 -6.68 -0.48
CA MET A 39 10.67 -7.31 -1.76
C MET A 39 9.18 -7.20 -2.10
N TYR A 40 8.28 -7.36 -1.12
CA TYR A 40 6.85 -7.13 -1.28
C TYR A 40 6.54 -5.71 -1.72
N ILE A 41 7.16 -4.72 -1.06
CA ILE A 41 7.06 -3.29 -1.35
C ILE A 41 7.59 -2.96 -2.76
N ARG A 42 8.67 -3.59 -3.20
CA ARG A 42 9.23 -3.41 -4.55
C ARG A 42 8.39 -4.07 -5.64
N GLY A 43 7.76 -5.19 -5.34
CA GLY A 43 6.89 -5.95 -6.25
C GLY A 43 5.41 -5.72 -5.97
N ILE A 44 5.04 -4.53 -5.48
CA ILE A 44 3.71 -4.26 -4.93
C ILE A 44 2.62 -4.52 -5.97
N ASP A 45 2.85 -4.17 -7.23
CA ASP A 45 1.91 -4.41 -8.33
C ASP A 45 1.55 -5.90 -8.44
N PHE A 46 2.56 -6.77 -8.52
CA PHE A 46 2.36 -8.22 -8.57
C PHE A 46 1.64 -8.72 -7.31
N CYS A 47 2.02 -8.21 -6.15
CA CYS A 47 1.48 -8.62 -4.86
C CYS A 47 -0.01 -8.29 -4.73
N LEU A 48 -0.39 -7.04 -5.04
CA LEU A 48 -1.78 -6.59 -4.96
C LEU A 48 -2.63 -7.21 -6.07
N SER A 49 -2.11 -7.37 -7.29
CA SER A 49 -2.89 -7.97 -8.39
C SER A 49 -3.18 -9.45 -8.20
N ASN A 50 -2.32 -10.16 -7.45
CA ASN A 50 -2.46 -11.60 -7.28
C ASN A 50 -2.90 -12.02 -5.88
N GLU A 51 -3.25 -11.12 -4.95
CA GLU A 51 -3.52 -11.47 -3.54
C GLU A 51 -2.35 -12.26 -2.93
N PHE A 52 -1.14 -11.71 -3.07
CA PHE A 52 0.10 -12.39 -2.69
C PHE A 52 1.01 -11.53 -1.80
N PRO A 53 1.46 -12.06 -0.65
CA PRO A 53 0.87 -13.19 0.07
C PRO A 53 -0.57 -12.86 0.46
N ASN A 54 -1.40 -13.87 0.74
CA ASN A 54 -2.76 -13.58 1.20
C ASN A 54 -2.74 -12.97 2.62
N ASN A 55 -3.80 -12.27 3.00
CA ASN A 55 -3.88 -11.56 4.27
C ASN A 55 -3.73 -12.49 5.48
N ASP A 56 -4.24 -13.72 5.44
CA ASP A 56 -4.09 -14.68 6.54
C ASP A 56 -2.62 -15.04 6.79
N TYR A 57 -1.88 -15.29 5.71
CA TYR A 57 -0.45 -15.54 5.77
C TYR A 57 0.32 -14.33 6.30
N ILE A 58 -0.03 -13.12 5.85
CA ILE A 58 0.56 -11.86 6.34
C ILE A 58 0.32 -11.73 7.84
N ARG A 59 -0.92 -11.96 8.30
CA ARG A 59 -1.31 -11.83 9.70
C ARG A 59 -0.54 -12.79 10.60
N GLU A 60 -0.35 -14.03 10.18
CA GLU A 60 0.36 -15.05 10.95
C GLU A 60 1.88 -14.85 10.99
N ASN A 61 2.47 -14.28 9.93
CA ASN A 61 3.93 -14.31 9.75
C ASN A 61 4.61 -12.95 9.81
N PHE A 62 3.93 -11.85 9.46
CA PHE A 62 4.55 -10.54 9.25
C PHE A 62 4.00 -9.41 10.12
N LYS A 63 2.77 -9.54 10.63
CA LYS A 63 2.19 -8.54 11.54
C LYS A 63 3.10 -8.29 12.75
N GLY A 64 3.29 -7.03 13.10
CA GLY A 64 4.23 -6.56 14.12
C GLY A 64 5.68 -6.37 13.65
N HIS A 65 5.97 -6.63 12.37
CA HIS A 65 7.30 -6.47 11.77
C HIS A 65 7.29 -5.70 10.45
N MET A 66 6.13 -5.21 9.99
CA MET A 66 5.95 -4.62 8.66
C MET A 66 5.50 -3.15 8.70
N GLU A 67 5.03 -2.72 9.86
CA GLU A 67 4.49 -1.40 10.13
C GLU A 67 5.57 -0.32 10.04
N ASP A 68 6.80 -0.62 10.45
CA ASP A 68 7.95 0.29 10.30
C ASP A 68 8.37 0.50 8.83
N GLN A 69 7.98 -0.43 7.95
CA GLN A 69 8.17 -0.35 6.51
C GLN A 69 6.92 0.16 5.77
N GLY A 70 5.85 0.51 6.49
CA GLY A 70 4.66 1.14 5.93
C GLY A 70 3.61 0.19 5.38
N VAL A 71 3.63 -1.09 5.79
CA VAL A 71 2.57 -2.04 5.45
C VAL A 71 1.71 -2.26 6.69
N PHE A 72 0.39 -2.23 6.53
CA PHE A 72 -0.59 -2.32 7.62
C PHE A 72 -1.70 -3.31 7.25
N LEU A 73 -2.12 -4.15 8.19
CA LEU A 73 -3.17 -5.15 7.97
C LEU A 73 -4.10 -5.21 9.18
N ASP A 74 -5.36 -4.83 8.96
CA ASP A 74 -6.39 -4.73 10.00
C ASP A 74 -5.98 -3.82 11.17
N ASP A 75 -5.24 -2.76 10.87
CA ASP A 75 -4.67 -1.86 11.88
C ASP A 75 -5.46 -0.54 11.99
N ARG A 76 -5.23 0.16 13.11
CA ARG A 76 -5.63 1.56 13.26
C ARG A 76 -4.39 2.44 13.16
N ILE A 77 -4.34 3.30 12.13
CA ILE A 77 -3.15 4.09 11.82
C ILE A 77 -3.40 5.59 11.98
N ASP A 78 -2.36 6.30 12.40
CA ASP A 78 -2.29 7.76 12.45
C ASP A 78 -0.86 8.14 12.04
N LEU A 79 -0.70 8.55 10.79
CA LEU A 79 0.60 8.73 10.14
C LEU A 79 0.82 10.19 9.76
N THR A 80 2.04 10.70 9.93
CA THR A 80 2.42 12.05 9.49
C THR A 80 3.72 11.98 8.68
N ASN A 81 3.69 12.49 7.45
CA ASN A 81 4.83 12.52 6.51
C ASN A 81 5.52 11.16 6.34
N PHE A 82 4.74 10.09 6.40
CA PHE A 82 5.25 8.73 6.23
C PHE A 82 5.47 8.46 4.73
N ARG A 83 6.59 7.82 4.38
CA ARG A 83 6.99 7.67 2.97
C ARG A 83 6.00 6.83 2.16
N ARG A 84 5.41 5.80 2.78
CA ARG A 84 4.52 4.86 2.10
C ARG A 84 3.51 4.24 3.07
N CYS A 85 2.25 4.15 2.67
CA CYS A 85 1.21 3.45 3.41
C CYS A 85 0.51 2.42 2.53
N VAL A 86 0.74 1.13 2.80
CA VAL A 86 0.00 0.01 2.19
C VAL A 86 -1.04 -0.47 3.21
N ALA A 87 -2.28 -0.03 3.06
CA ALA A 87 -3.40 -0.38 3.94
C ALA A 87 -4.19 -1.57 3.37
N LEU A 88 -4.14 -2.71 4.07
CA LEU A 88 -4.78 -3.97 3.68
C LEU A 88 -5.89 -4.38 4.65
N GLY A 89 -6.74 -5.32 4.23
CA GLY A 89 -7.84 -5.84 5.04
C GLY A 89 -8.80 -4.76 5.49
N SER A 90 -9.10 -4.71 6.79
CA SER A 90 -9.96 -3.72 7.42
C SER A 90 -9.20 -2.57 8.08
N THR A 91 -8.00 -2.23 7.57
CA THR A 91 -7.18 -1.13 8.11
C THR A 91 -7.93 0.20 8.05
N LYS A 92 -7.93 0.96 9.15
CA LYS A 92 -8.57 2.27 9.23
C LYS A 92 -7.61 3.32 9.74
N GLY A 93 -7.62 4.53 9.22
CA GLY A 93 -6.81 5.56 9.84
C GLY A 93 -6.67 6.87 9.10
N LYS A 94 -5.84 7.73 9.69
CA LYS A 94 -5.56 9.08 9.25
C LYS A 94 -4.14 9.20 8.72
N ILE A 95 -3.98 9.94 7.63
CA ILE A 95 -2.67 10.21 7.03
C ILE A 95 -2.56 11.70 6.76
N LEU A 96 -1.60 12.36 7.41
CA LEU A 96 -1.25 13.75 7.17
C LEU A 96 0.05 13.81 6.35
N VAL A 97 0.03 14.51 5.22
CA VAL A 97 1.23 14.81 4.43
C VAL A 97 1.29 16.31 4.21
N THR A 98 2.34 16.96 4.68
CA THR A 98 2.43 18.42 4.75
C THR A 98 3.85 18.90 4.41
N SER A 99 4.08 20.21 4.42
CA SER A 99 5.32 20.87 4.01
C SER A 99 5.78 20.47 2.60
N TYR A 100 6.81 19.64 2.47
CA TYR A 100 7.31 19.10 1.19
C TYR A 100 7.28 17.56 1.19
N GLY A 101 6.40 16.97 2.00
CA GLY A 101 6.25 15.53 2.14
C GLY A 101 5.86 14.86 0.83
N VAL A 102 6.40 13.67 0.62
CA VAL A 102 6.05 12.80 -0.51
C VAL A 102 5.60 11.45 0.06
N CYS A 103 4.40 11.01 -0.31
CA CYS A 103 3.81 9.77 0.17
C CYS A 103 3.14 8.98 -0.95
N GLU A 104 3.37 7.67 -0.94
CA GLU A 104 2.62 6.71 -1.76
C GLU A 104 1.62 5.96 -0.88
N VAL A 105 0.35 5.92 -1.27
CA VAL A 105 -0.71 5.25 -0.52
C VAL A 105 -1.35 4.18 -1.39
N PHE A 106 -1.48 2.98 -0.85
CA PHE A 106 -2.21 1.86 -1.46
C PHE A 106 -3.34 1.47 -0.51
N ALA A 107 -4.59 1.62 -0.95
CA ALA A 107 -5.79 1.28 -0.17
C ALA A 107 -6.52 0.11 -0.83
N LYS A 108 -6.53 -1.06 -0.19
CA LYS A 108 -7.10 -2.29 -0.77
C LYS A 108 -8.01 -3.03 0.21
N HIS A 109 -8.86 -3.90 -0.30
CA HIS A 109 -9.91 -4.61 0.44
C HIS A 109 -10.96 -3.65 1.01
N GLN A 110 -11.23 -3.69 2.32
CA GLN A 110 -12.20 -2.87 3.01
C GLN A 110 -11.52 -1.77 3.85
N SER A 111 -10.32 -1.35 3.46
CA SER A 111 -9.57 -0.31 4.17
C SER A 111 -10.30 1.04 4.10
N THR A 112 -10.26 1.82 5.18
CA THR A 112 -10.88 3.15 5.26
C THR A 112 -9.85 4.21 5.65
N LEU A 113 -9.51 5.13 4.76
CA LEU A 113 -8.47 6.14 4.99
C LEU A 113 -9.02 7.56 4.87
N ASP A 114 -8.67 8.40 5.84
CA ASP A 114 -8.85 9.85 5.78
C ASP A 114 -7.49 10.51 5.58
N ILE A 115 -7.29 11.16 4.45
CA ILE A 115 -5.99 11.66 3.99
C ILE A 115 -6.05 13.18 3.88
N THR A 116 -5.16 13.87 4.58
CA THR A 116 -5.03 15.32 4.54
C THR A 116 -3.68 15.68 3.92
N VAL A 117 -3.70 16.49 2.86
CA VAL A 117 -2.50 16.87 2.10
C VAL A 117 -2.39 18.39 2.02
N GLU A 118 -1.34 18.95 2.59
CA GLU A 118 -1.22 20.40 2.83
C GLU A 118 0.09 20.96 2.26
N ASP A 119 0.24 22.29 2.32
CA ASP A 119 1.42 23.05 1.93
C ASP A 119 1.88 22.74 0.48
N ASN A 120 3.08 22.19 0.28
CA ASN A 120 3.66 21.86 -1.02
C ASN A 120 3.85 20.35 -1.16
N ALA A 121 3.09 19.54 -0.40
CA ALA A 121 3.21 18.10 -0.39
C ALA A 121 2.72 17.45 -1.71
N PHE A 122 3.20 16.24 -1.97
CA PHE A 122 2.78 15.41 -3.09
C PHE A 122 2.38 14.02 -2.62
N VAL A 123 1.20 13.54 -3.03
CA VAL A 123 0.71 12.20 -2.69
C VAL A 123 0.21 11.48 -3.93
N GLU A 124 0.65 10.24 -4.09
CA GLU A 124 0.07 9.30 -5.06
C GLU A 124 -0.75 8.24 -4.32
N ILE A 125 -1.97 7.99 -4.78
CA ILE A 125 -2.94 7.10 -4.14
C ILE A 125 -3.43 6.09 -5.15
N ASP A 126 -3.24 4.82 -4.86
CA ASP A 126 -3.82 3.71 -5.60
C ASP A 126 -4.90 3.06 -4.74
N MET A 127 -6.16 3.12 -5.20
CA MET A 127 -7.30 2.60 -4.45
C MET A 127 -8.01 1.47 -5.22
N PHE A 128 -8.33 0.39 -4.50
CA PHE A 128 -8.80 -0.88 -5.03
C PHE A 128 -10.07 -1.38 -4.32
N ASP A 129 -10.69 -2.42 -4.89
CA ASP A 129 -11.78 -3.20 -4.30
C ASP A 129 -12.94 -2.37 -3.71
N ASP A 130 -13.21 -2.52 -2.42
CA ASP A 130 -14.26 -1.85 -1.64
C ASP A 130 -13.65 -0.81 -0.68
N SER A 131 -12.42 -0.34 -0.95
CA SER A 131 -11.75 0.63 -0.09
C SER A 131 -12.53 1.95 -0.07
N VAL A 132 -12.45 2.66 1.05
CA VAL A 132 -13.06 3.98 1.22
C VAL A 132 -11.94 4.96 1.50
N VAL A 133 -11.80 5.97 0.64
CA VAL A 133 -10.75 6.98 0.77
C VAL A 133 -11.38 8.36 0.74
N SER A 134 -11.12 9.16 1.77
CA SER A 134 -11.44 10.58 1.83
C SER A 134 -10.16 11.38 1.69
N VAL A 135 -10.12 12.35 0.78
CA VAL A 135 -8.95 13.21 0.56
C VAL A 135 -9.33 14.67 0.75
N THR A 136 -8.67 15.37 1.67
CA THR A 136 -8.71 16.83 1.78
C THR A 136 -7.35 17.39 1.38
N SER A 137 -7.33 18.35 0.45
CA SER A 137 -6.11 19.01 -0.01
C SER A 137 -6.19 20.53 0.11
N SER A 138 -5.09 21.17 0.51
CA SER A 138 -4.98 22.62 0.71
C SER A 138 -3.59 23.16 0.37
N GLY A 139 -3.39 24.48 0.44
CA GLY A 139 -2.13 25.13 0.06
C GLY A 139 -1.84 25.01 -1.44
N LYS A 140 -0.69 24.42 -1.77
CA LYS A 140 -0.21 24.09 -3.12
C LYS A 140 0.00 22.58 -3.29
N ALA A 141 -0.64 21.78 -2.43
CA ALA A 141 -0.51 20.33 -2.44
C ALA A 141 -0.97 19.73 -3.77
N LYS A 142 -0.37 18.61 -4.14
CA LYS A 142 -0.70 17.87 -5.36
C LYS A 142 -1.02 16.43 -5.01
N VAL A 143 -2.20 15.97 -5.43
CA VAL A 143 -2.64 14.60 -5.22
C VAL A 143 -2.94 13.95 -6.55
N HIS A 144 -2.37 12.77 -6.78
CA HIS A 144 -2.69 11.89 -7.90
C HIS A 144 -3.40 10.65 -7.37
N ILE A 145 -4.55 10.31 -7.94
CA ILE A 145 -5.37 9.19 -7.49
C ILE A 145 -5.62 8.26 -8.68
N ASN A 146 -5.08 7.05 -8.63
CA ASN A 146 -5.41 5.97 -9.54
C ASN A 146 -6.54 5.13 -8.93
N ARG A 147 -7.75 5.28 -9.46
CA ARG A 147 -8.93 4.57 -8.97
C ARG A 147 -9.20 3.32 -9.78
N TYR A 148 -8.96 2.17 -9.15
CA TYR A 148 -9.29 0.84 -9.68
C TYR A 148 -10.62 0.31 -9.11
N GLY A 149 -10.99 0.77 -7.91
CA GLY A 149 -12.22 0.42 -7.21
C GLY A 149 -12.50 1.36 -6.04
N GLY A 150 -13.47 1.01 -5.20
CA GLY A 150 -13.74 1.70 -3.95
C GLY A 150 -14.58 2.98 -4.07
N THR A 151 -14.83 3.59 -2.92
CA THR A 151 -15.56 4.86 -2.77
C THR A 151 -14.57 5.97 -2.45
N LEU A 152 -14.61 7.04 -3.26
CA LEU A 152 -13.73 8.20 -3.13
C LEU A 152 -14.56 9.44 -2.79
N SER A 153 -14.12 10.19 -1.79
CA SER A 153 -14.55 11.56 -1.53
C SER A 153 -13.34 12.50 -1.57
N THR A 154 -13.52 13.68 -2.14
CA THR A 154 -12.43 14.65 -2.28
C THR A 154 -12.89 16.05 -1.94
N GLU A 155 -12.07 16.79 -1.22
CA GLU A 155 -12.22 18.21 -0.93
C GLU A 155 -10.93 18.93 -1.31
N GLN A 156 -11.04 19.92 -2.20
CA GLN A 156 -9.92 20.72 -2.67
C GLN A 156 -10.09 22.16 -2.20
N GLN A 157 -9.03 22.71 -1.60
CA GLN A 157 -8.96 24.07 -1.07
C GLN A 157 -7.72 24.78 -1.61
N ASP A 158 -7.72 26.11 -1.56
CA ASP A 158 -6.61 26.97 -2.01
C ASP A 158 -6.13 26.67 -3.46
N ASP A 159 -4.83 26.72 -3.69
CA ASP A 159 -4.15 26.44 -4.96
C ASP A 159 -3.76 24.96 -5.11
N SER A 160 -4.33 24.07 -4.29
CA SER A 160 -4.06 22.64 -4.38
C SER A 160 -4.67 22.02 -5.64
N ALA A 161 -4.18 20.85 -6.03
CA ALA A 161 -4.67 20.15 -7.21
C ALA A 161 -4.85 18.67 -6.94
N ILE A 162 -6.05 18.15 -7.20
CA ILE A 162 -6.35 16.71 -7.20
C ILE A 162 -6.58 16.26 -8.65
N LYS A 163 -5.78 15.28 -9.09
CA LYS A 163 -5.98 14.58 -10.37
C LYS A 163 -6.44 13.15 -10.08
N ILE A 164 -7.58 12.76 -10.65
CA ILE A 164 -8.14 11.42 -10.55
C ILE A 164 -8.04 10.73 -11.91
N GLU A 165 -7.52 9.51 -11.94
CA GLU A 165 -7.46 8.64 -13.11
C GLU A 165 -8.24 7.35 -12.84
N GLU A 166 -9.37 7.19 -13.52
CA GLU A 166 -10.19 5.98 -13.47
C GLU A 166 -9.58 4.89 -14.36
N LYS A 167 -9.14 3.77 -13.76
CA LYS A 167 -8.30 2.79 -14.46
C LYS A 167 -9.06 1.78 -15.31
N GLY A 168 -10.38 1.66 -15.19
CA GLY A 168 -11.20 0.74 -16.01
C GLY A 168 -10.85 -0.75 -15.88
N ARG A 169 -9.98 -1.10 -14.93
CA ARG A 169 -9.51 -2.46 -14.59
C ARG A 169 -9.44 -2.58 -13.07
N LYS A 170 -9.48 -3.81 -12.56
CA LYS A 170 -9.56 -4.06 -11.10
C LYS A 170 -8.25 -3.85 -10.35
N THR A 171 -7.12 -3.96 -11.06
CA THR A 171 -5.76 -3.86 -10.51
C THR A 171 -4.79 -3.55 -11.66
N TYR A 172 -3.48 -3.54 -11.41
CA TYR A 172 -2.43 -3.24 -12.39
C TYR A 172 -2.41 -4.14 -13.63
#